data_AF-A0AAN6MQS8-F1
#
_entry.id   AF-A0AAN6MQS8-F1
#
_cell.length_a   1.000
_cell.length_b   1.000
_cell.length_c   1.000
_cell.angle_alpha   90.00
_cell.angle_beta   90.00
_cell.angle_gamma   90.00
#
_symmetry.space_group_name_H-M   'P 1'
#
loop_
_entity.id
_entity.type
_entity.pdbx_description
1 polymer ?
#
loop_
_entity_poly.entity_id
_entity_poly.type
_entity_poly.pdbx_seq_one_letter_code
_entity_poly.pdbx_strand_id
1 'polypeptide(L)'
;MGRLGPLTSQGLGRSPYDDVVPGEGVEDPRTPHQLYDERGRPINPETKRINRDVIRSHNEVMMVIGVAEPENGVADAQLEAARRHHQYEETIGRRLQLTGGVLETAAIWGINGMRQRILLYKPYSQTNFYGMFRLAWSQQSMASYFFGGLPSFVASTLLEQLAAPKAKKYPVIQYATSYIRLHLAIYTFFQRTGIVAYSSLLPNWRFFIPGTSLSPIPLPSLPTSFRPQSLLQWLGAMALGVTPFAGFYLYTKFYSLVTKTLRVKIYRFLPRPYNAHKRRVFPETAALPPGAELVPIEVRTEEPVDDFPSASATNSPSPDGPHRRQSTASLRGSNSALFGEPGAAPPHDDFASDDEETEIISATLISFDVEATDPTTPLDPSAPNSSSANPNSASANDNTPGVWSAELRPNLAEGARPGGGPGSGAGGLFGGGGAGGANEPVYRENMLTRLPAVLATDMLAITPARLLMTPFAAAVWLGLAGPYMARQAGGGGLMAAGDVVQGVGRWWGLWSGAALKNMLGLEMLLALIHGEAWALLTIVAETFRFSEEEWCEREGVGLPDEGAI
;
A
#
# COMPACT_ATOMS: atom_id res chain seq x y z
N MET A 1 70.68 -11.91 2.01
CA MET A 1 71.11 -13.14 1.29
C MET A 1 71.20 -14.27 2.30
N GLY A 2 70.15 -15.10 2.37
CA GLY A 2 69.97 -16.10 3.42
C GLY A 2 70.74 -17.38 3.14
N ARG A 3 71.42 -17.89 4.17
CA ARG A 3 72.27 -19.11 4.22
C ARG A 3 71.55 -20.45 3.90
N LEU A 4 70.31 -20.43 3.42
CA LEU A 4 69.50 -21.63 3.21
C LEU A 4 69.75 -22.30 1.85
N GLY A 5 70.05 -21.54 0.79
CA GLY A 5 70.30 -22.10 -0.55
C GLY A 5 71.40 -23.18 -0.59
N PRO A 6 72.56 -22.98 0.06
CA PRO A 6 73.63 -23.97 0.06
C PRO A 6 73.27 -25.27 0.79
N LEU A 7 72.48 -25.19 1.87
CA LEU A 7 72.13 -26.37 2.68
C LEU A 7 71.12 -27.28 1.97
N THR A 8 70.16 -26.72 1.23
CA THR A 8 69.21 -27.51 0.43
C THR A 8 69.91 -28.22 -0.72
N SER A 9 70.92 -27.58 -1.34
CA SER A 9 71.72 -28.20 -2.40
C SER A 9 72.57 -29.39 -1.90
N GLN A 10 73.16 -29.27 -0.69
CA GLN A 10 73.90 -30.35 -0.04
C GLN A 10 73.00 -31.52 0.37
N GLY A 11 71.78 -31.26 0.84
CA GLY A 11 70.82 -32.31 1.19
C GLY A 11 70.35 -33.15 0.00
N LEU A 12 70.37 -32.58 -1.20
CA LEU A 12 70.05 -33.25 -2.47
C LEU A 12 71.29 -33.86 -3.16
N GLY A 13 72.45 -33.89 -2.48
CA GLY A 13 73.68 -34.49 -2.97
C GLY A 13 74.37 -33.71 -4.09
N ARG A 14 73.99 -32.45 -4.31
CA ARG A 14 74.59 -31.59 -5.35
C ARG A 14 75.65 -30.65 -4.76
N SER A 15 76.71 -30.42 -5.54
CA SER A 15 77.79 -29.50 -5.17
C SER A 15 77.26 -28.07 -5.10
N PRO A 16 77.67 -27.24 -4.12
CA PRO A 16 77.32 -25.82 -4.06
C PRO A 16 77.80 -24.98 -5.26
N TYR A 17 78.63 -25.56 -6.14
CA TYR A 17 79.15 -24.95 -7.36
C TYR A 17 78.53 -25.54 -8.63
N ASP A 18 77.48 -26.36 -8.51
CA ASP A 18 76.75 -26.89 -9.65
C ASP A 18 75.80 -25.79 -10.15
N ASP A 19 76.17 -25.14 -11.26
CA ASP A 19 75.35 -24.11 -11.88
C ASP A 19 73.95 -24.68 -12.15
N VAL A 20 72.91 -24.00 -11.66
CA VAL A 20 71.52 -24.34 -11.96
C VAL A 20 71.30 -24.02 -13.44
N VAL A 21 71.64 -24.98 -14.30
CA VAL A 21 71.27 -24.93 -15.70
C VAL A 21 69.74 -25.03 -15.73
N PRO A 22 69.00 -24.00 -16.20
CA PRO A 22 67.57 -24.13 -16.41
C PRO A 22 67.37 -25.32 -17.35
N GLY A 23 66.71 -26.36 -16.84
CA GLY A 23 66.59 -27.62 -17.57
C GLY A 23 65.90 -27.39 -18.91
N GLU A 24 66.64 -27.56 -20.01
CA GLU A 24 66.13 -27.64 -21.39
C GLU A 24 65.41 -28.99 -21.64
N GLY A 25 64.58 -29.41 -20.69
CA GLY A 25 63.70 -30.56 -20.86
C GLY A 25 62.44 -30.12 -21.60
N VAL A 26 62.09 -30.83 -22.66
CA VAL A 26 60.83 -30.63 -23.40
C VAL A 26 59.67 -30.68 -22.39
N GLU A 27 58.92 -29.57 -22.25
CA GLU A 27 57.76 -29.48 -21.36
C GLU A 27 56.77 -30.60 -21.69
N ASP A 28 56.42 -31.43 -20.71
CA ASP A 28 55.44 -32.49 -20.90
C ASP A 28 54.04 -31.85 -21.04
N PRO A 29 53.38 -31.94 -22.21
CA PRO A 29 52.11 -31.27 -22.49
C PRO A 29 50.93 -31.82 -21.67
N ARG A 30 51.16 -32.87 -20.86
CA ARG A 30 50.15 -33.46 -19.98
C ARG A 30 50.20 -32.93 -18.55
N THR A 31 51.25 -32.23 -18.17
CA THR A 31 51.35 -31.63 -16.83
C THR A 31 50.54 -30.32 -16.79
N PRO A 32 49.57 -30.18 -15.86
CA PRO A 32 48.81 -28.95 -15.73
C PRO A 32 49.75 -27.78 -15.39
N HIS A 33 49.59 -26.67 -16.09
CA HIS A 33 50.42 -25.48 -15.92
C HIS A 33 50.30 -24.95 -14.49
N GLN A 34 51.38 -25.07 -13.71
CA GLN A 34 51.41 -24.62 -12.32
C GLN A 34 51.45 -23.09 -12.29
N LEU A 35 50.38 -22.46 -11.81
CA LEU A 35 50.34 -21.02 -11.63
C LEU A 35 51.05 -20.66 -10.33
N TYR A 36 51.77 -19.54 -10.33
CA TYR A 36 52.43 -19.03 -9.14
C TYR A 36 51.89 -17.64 -8.81
N ASP A 37 51.77 -17.35 -7.53
CA ASP A 37 51.49 -16.04 -6.97
C ASP A 37 52.62 -15.04 -7.29
N GLU A 38 52.38 -13.74 -7.09
CA GLU A 38 53.39 -12.67 -7.18
C GLU A 38 54.58 -12.92 -6.23
N ARG A 39 54.37 -13.71 -5.18
CA ARG A 39 55.39 -14.14 -4.21
C ARG A 39 56.07 -15.48 -4.58
N GLY A 40 55.83 -16.01 -5.78
CA GLY A 40 56.41 -17.25 -6.29
C GLY A 40 55.87 -18.52 -5.63
N ARG A 41 54.69 -18.46 -4.99
CA ARG A 41 54.04 -19.62 -4.35
C ARG A 41 53.12 -20.31 -5.34
N PRO A 42 53.13 -21.64 -5.46
CA PRO A 42 52.23 -22.32 -6.38
C PRO A 42 50.77 -22.16 -5.93
N ILE A 43 49.91 -21.65 -6.81
CA ILE A 43 48.46 -21.51 -6.62
C ILE A 43 47.75 -22.42 -7.62
N ASN A 44 46.81 -23.23 -7.13
CA ASN A 44 45.86 -23.96 -8.00
C ASN A 44 44.46 -23.32 -7.88
N PRO A 45 43.97 -22.61 -8.92
CA PRO A 45 42.67 -21.95 -8.88
C PRO A 45 41.50 -22.95 -8.81
N GLU A 46 41.66 -24.16 -9.39
CA GLU A 46 40.64 -25.21 -9.29
C GLU A 46 40.51 -25.70 -7.86
N THR A 47 41.62 -25.87 -7.15
CA THR A 47 41.60 -26.26 -5.73
C THR A 47 40.95 -25.17 -4.87
N LYS A 48 41.22 -23.88 -5.14
CA LYS A 48 40.53 -22.77 -4.44
C LYS A 48 39.02 -22.80 -4.68
N ARG A 49 38.59 -23.01 -5.93
CA ARG A 49 37.16 -23.12 -6.28
C ARG A 49 36.50 -24.30 -5.58
N ILE A 50 37.12 -25.48 -5.63
CA ILE A 50 36.62 -26.69 -4.97
C ILE A 50 36.54 -26.47 -3.46
N ASN A 51 37.55 -25.87 -2.84
CA ASN A 51 37.54 -25.60 -1.40
C ASN A 51 36.41 -24.63 -1.02
N ARG A 52 36.20 -23.57 -1.80
CA ARG A 52 35.05 -22.66 -1.60
C ARG A 52 33.71 -23.36 -1.74
N ASP A 53 33.56 -24.24 -2.72
CA ASP A 53 32.31 -24.99 -2.94
C ASP A 53 32.10 -26.07 -1.85
N VAL A 54 33.18 -26.68 -1.33
CA VAL A 54 33.13 -27.59 -0.17
C VAL A 54 32.72 -26.85 1.09
N ILE A 55 33.30 -25.67 1.36
CA ILE A 55 32.91 -24.84 2.51
C ILE A 55 31.44 -24.40 2.38
N ARG A 56 31.02 -23.95 1.20
CA ARG A 56 29.61 -23.58 0.95
C ARG A 56 28.67 -24.76 1.18
N SER A 57 28.97 -25.92 0.62
CA SER A 57 28.13 -27.11 0.78
C SER A 57 28.16 -27.64 2.22
N HIS A 58 29.27 -27.50 2.94
CA HIS A 58 29.34 -27.84 4.36
C HIS A 58 28.44 -26.92 5.20
N ASN A 59 28.50 -25.60 4.98
CA ASN A 59 27.62 -24.63 5.66
C ASN A 59 26.14 -24.87 5.32
N GLU A 60 25.83 -25.18 4.06
CA GLU A 60 24.48 -25.54 3.63
C GLU A 60 23.98 -26.80 4.33
N VAL A 61 24.83 -27.83 4.45
CA VAL A 61 24.49 -29.07 5.15
C VAL A 61 24.35 -28.83 6.65
N MET A 62 25.21 -28.02 7.29
CA MET A 62 25.08 -27.66 8.70
C MET A 62 23.76 -26.92 8.99
N MET A 63 23.33 -26.06 8.06
CA MET A 63 22.05 -25.35 8.11
C MET A 63 20.86 -26.31 7.93
N VAL A 64 20.95 -27.28 7.00
CA VAL A 64 19.87 -28.26 6.75
C VAL A 64 19.76 -29.32 7.86
N ILE A 65 20.88 -29.72 8.48
CA ILE A 65 20.89 -30.65 9.62
C ILE A 65 20.39 -29.96 10.91
N GLY A 66 20.36 -28.62 10.95
CA GLY A 66 19.96 -27.85 12.12
C GLY A 66 21.04 -27.74 13.20
N VAL A 67 22.30 -28.04 12.85
CA VAL A 67 23.46 -27.83 13.75
C VAL A 67 23.87 -26.37 13.75
N ALA A 68 23.67 -25.67 12.64
CA ALA A 68 23.69 -24.23 12.56
C ALA A 68 22.27 -23.77 12.25
N GLU A 69 21.45 -23.58 13.28
CA GLU A 69 20.37 -22.60 13.12
C GLU A 69 21.07 -21.28 12.77
N PRO A 70 20.68 -20.56 11.69
CA PRO A 70 21.19 -19.21 11.54
C PRO A 70 20.91 -18.52 12.86
N GLU A 71 21.93 -17.93 13.47
CA GLU A 71 21.76 -16.95 14.53
C GLU A 71 21.07 -15.74 13.90
N ASN A 72 19.82 -15.91 13.46
CA ASN A 72 18.86 -14.85 13.49
C ASN A 72 18.78 -14.56 14.98
N GLY A 73 19.62 -13.62 15.44
CA GLY A 73 19.63 -13.24 16.84
C GLY A 73 18.19 -12.94 17.26
N VAL A 74 17.91 -13.00 18.55
CA VAL A 74 16.57 -12.63 19.07
C VAL A 74 16.08 -11.30 18.45
N ALA A 75 17.01 -10.39 18.14
CA ALA A 75 16.78 -9.17 17.36
C ALA A 75 16.26 -9.37 15.93
N ASP A 76 16.80 -10.31 15.14
CA ASP A 76 16.34 -10.60 13.77
C ASP A 76 14.97 -11.30 13.78
N ALA A 77 14.75 -12.22 14.72
CA ALA A 77 13.45 -12.85 14.92
C ALA A 77 12.38 -11.81 15.30
N GLN A 78 12.72 -10.85 16.16
CA GLN A 78 11.86 -9.72 16.51
C GLN A 78 11.62 -8.77 15.33
N LEU A 79 12.65 -8.47 14.54
CA LEU A 79 12.51 -7.63 13.34
C LEU A 79 11.57 -8.28 12.31
N GLU A 80 11.71 -9.59 12.09
CA GLU A 80 10.81 -10.34 11.23
C GLU A 80 9.37 -10.37 11.79
N ALA A 81 9.21 -10.61 13.09
CA ALA A 81 7.90 -10.59 13.74
C ALA A 81 7.23 -9.21 13.62
N ALA A 82 7.97 -8.12 13.82
CA ALA A 82 7.49 -6.75 13.63
C ALA A 82 7.11 -6.47 12.16
N ARG A 83 7.89 -6.99 11.20
CA ARG A 83 7.56 -6.88 9.77
C ARG A 83 6.27 -7.64 9.43
N ARG A 84 6.09 -8.86 9.93
CA ARG A 84 4.86 -9.65 9.75
C ARG A 84 3.67 -8.96 10.40
N HIS A 85 3.85 -8.40 11.59
CA HIS A 85 2.83 -7.60 12.27
C HIS A 85 2.38 -6.41 11.43
N HIS A 86 3.32 -5.64 10.87
CA HIS A 86 3.01 -4.51 9.99
C HIS A 86 2.23 -4.96 8.74
N GLN A 87 2.66 -6.03 8.08
CA GLN A 87 1.99 -6.59 6.90
C GLN A 87 0.57 -7.09 7.21
N TYR A 88 0.37 -7.70 8.38
CA TYR A 88 -0.93 -8.14 8.87
C TYR A 88 -1.90 -6.96 9.03
N GLU A 89 -1.50 -5.95 9.80
CA GLU A 89 -2.32 -4.75 10.02
C GLU A 89 -2.57 -3.98 8.72
N GLU A 90 -1.60 -3.93 7.80
CA GLU A 90 -1.78 -3.31 6.49
C GLU A 90 -2.81 -4.06 5.64
N THR A 91 -2.74 -5.40 5.60
CA THR A 91 -3.67 -6.24 4.85
C THR A 91 -5.09 -6.11 5.39
N ILE A 92 -5.26 -6.12 6.71
CA ILE A 92 -6.56 -5.92 7.34
C ILE A 92 -7.07 -4.51 7.09
N GLY A 93 -6.23 -3.48 7.28
CA GLY A 93 -6.57 -2.10 7.00
C GLY A 93 -7.08 -1.91 5.57
N ARG A 94 -6.42 -2.50 4.57
CA ARG A 94 -6.86 -2.48 3.17
C ARG A 94 -8.21 -3.17 2.97
N ARG A 95 -8.43 -4.34 3.58
CA ARG A 95 -9.72 -5.06 3.50
C ARG A 95 -10.85 -4.26 4.12
N LEU A 96 -10.67 -3.72 5.33
CA LEU A 96 -11.67 -2.88 5.99
C LEU A 96 -11.93 -1.60 5.19
N GLN A 97 -10.91 -1.01 4.58
CA GLN A 97 -11.09 0.16 3.72
C GLN A 97 -11.96 -0.17 2.50
N LEU A 98 -11.75 -1.33 1.86
CA LEU A 98 -12.60 -1.79 0.75
C LEU A 98 -14.04 -2.05 1.22
N THR A 99 -14.22 -2.74 2.35
CA THR A 99 -15.54 -2.97 2.95
C THR A 99 -16.24 -1.64 3.26
N GLY A 100 -15.50 -0.66 3.79
CA GLY A 100 -16.02 0.68 4.06
C GLY A 100 -16.45 1.41 2.80
N GLY A 101 -15.66 1.35 1.72
CA GLY A 101 -16.03 1.92 0.44
C GLY A 101 -17.28 1.26 -0.17
N VAL A 102 -17.46 -0.05 0.00
CA VAL A 102 -18.67 -0.77 -0.43
C VAL A 102 -19.89 -0.33 0.39
N LEU A 103 -19.75 -0.26 1.71
CA LEU A 103 -20.82 0.16 2.61
C LEU A 103 -21.25 1.61 2.35
N GLU A 104 -20.28 2.51 2.15
CA GLU A 104 -20.52 3.89 1.74
C GLU A 104 -21.23 3.97 0.39
N THR A 105 -20.76 3.22 -0.61
CA THR A 105 -21.41 3.17 -1.92
C THR A 105 -22.85 2.69 -1.80
N ALA A 106 -23.13 1.68 -0.98
CA ALA A 106 -24.47 1.16 -0.73
C ALA A 106 -25.38 2.19 -0.05
N ALA A 107 -24.88 2.91 0.96
CA ALA A 107 -25.60 3.99 1.63
C ALA A 107 -25.97 5.13 0.67
N ILE A 108 -25.00 5.60 -0.11
CA ILE A 108 -25.22 6.59 -1.15
C ILE A 108 -26.22 6.08 -2.19
N TRP A 109 -26.16 4.80 -2.54
CA TRP A 109 -26.96 4.22 -3.61
C TRP A 109 -28.47 4.36 -3.37
N GLY A 110 -28.95 3.94 -2.19
CA GLY A 110 -30.37 3.99 -1.84
C GLY A 110 -30.91 5.42 -1.67
N ILE A 111 -30.09 6.33 -1.17
CA ILE A 111 -30.49 7.73 -0.94
C ILE A 111 -30.45 8.56 -2.24
N ASN A 112 -29.49 8.28 -3.11
CA ASN A 112 -29.30 9.05 -4.33
C ASN A 112 -30.50 8.93 -5.29
N GLY A 113 -31.21 7.80 -5.29
CA GLY A 113 -32.47 7.65 -6.03
C GLY A 113 -33.54 8.64 -5.58
N MET A 114 -33.80 8.74 -4.27
CA MET A 114 -34.75 9.73 -3.73
C MET A 114 -34.32 11.15 -4.05
N ARG A 115 -33.03 11.46 -3.86
CA ARG A 115 -32.49 12.80 -4.17
C ARG A 115 -32.77 13.21 -5.61
N GLN A 116 -32.51 12.30 -6.55
CA GLN A 116 -32.77 12.53 -7.96
C GLN A 116 -34.25 12.78 -8.24
N ARG A 117 -35.16 12.05 -7.56
CA ARG A 117 -36.61 12.25 -7.68
C ARG A 117 -37.10 13.57 -7.09
N ILE A 118 -36.57 13.98 -5.94
CA ILE A 118 -36.89 15.29 -5.32
C ILE A 118 -36.54 16.43 -6.29
N LEU A 119 -35.38 16.34 -6.96
CA LEU A 119 -34.96 17.37 -7.92
C LEU A 119 -35.73 17.31 -9.25
N LEU A 120 -36.27 16.14 -9.61
CA LEU A 120 -36.91 15.92 -10.92
C LEU A 120 -38.44 16.10 -10.90
N TYR A 121 -39.11 15.59 -9.88
CA TYR A 121 -40.57 15.44 -9.83
C TYR A 121 -41.22 16.35 -8.79
N LYS A 122 -42.23 17.10 -9.21
CA LYS A 122 -42.96 18.04 -8.35
C LYS A 122 -43.62 17.37 -7.13
N PRO A 123 -44.27 16.19 -7.22
CA PRO A 123 -44.90 15.55 -6.06
C PRO A 123 -43.92 15.22 -4.92
N TYR A 124 -42.71 14.78 -5.25
CA TYR A 124 -41.67 14.50 -4.25
C TYR A 124 -41.12 15.78 -3.62
N SER A 125 -41.08 16.88 -4.36
CA SER A 125 -40.63 18.17 -3.84
C SER A 125 -41.65 18.85 -2.89
N GLN A 126 -42.94 18.53 -3.02
CA GLN A 126 -44.03 19.19 -2.28
C GLN A 126 -44.56 18.39 -1.08
N THR A 127 -44.37 17.07 -1.08
CA THR A 127 -44.79 16.21 0.03
C THR A 127 -43.87 16.37 1.24
N ASN A 128 -44.38 16.10 2.45
CA ASN A 128 -43.55 16.09 3.65
C ASN A 128 -42.47 14.99 3.56
N PHE A 129 -41.39 15.11 4.33
CA PHE A 129 -40.24 14.19 4.26
C PHE A 129 -40.64 12.70 4.30
N TYR A 130 -41.45 12.31 5.29
CA TYR A 130 -41.98 10.95 5.41
C TYR A 130 -42.94 10.57 4.26
N GLY A 131 -43.73 11.54 3.81
CA GLY A 131 -44.66 11.37 2.69
C GLY A 131 -43.95 11.00 1.39
N MET A 132 -42.72 11.49 1.17
CA MET A 132 -41.92 11.13 -0.01
C MET A 132 -41.55 9.65 -0.05
N PHE A 133 -41.12 9.08 1.08
CA PHE A 133 -40.79 7.65 1.18
C PHE A 133 -42.04 6.80 1.00
N ARG A 134 -43.14 7.18 1.66
CA ARG A 134 -44.43 6.52 1.46
C ARG A 134 -44.89 6.56 -0.01
N LEU A 135 -44.70 7.70 -0.68
CA LEU A 135 -45.01 7.86 -2.09
C LEU A 135 -44.15 6.93 -2.95
N ALA A 136 -42.82 6.90 -2.72
CA ALA A 136 -41.91 5.99 -3.44
C ALA A 136 -42.29 4.51 -3.25
N TRP A 137 -42.61 4.11 -2.02
CA TRP A 137 -43.00 2.73 -1.70
C TRP A 137 -44.37 2.34 -2.24
N SER A 138 -45.29 3.31 -2.38
CA SER A 138 -46.60 3.05 -3.00
C SER A 138 -46.52 2.86 -4.52
N GLN A 139 -45.50 3.43 -5.16
CA GLN A 139 -45.38 3.42 -6.63
C GLN A 139 -44.41 2.34 -7.13
N GLN A 140 -43.41 1.95 -6.35
CA GLN A 140 -42.39 0.99 -6.75
C GLN A 140 -42.13 -0.03 -5.67
N SER A 141 -41.76 -1.25 -6.08
CA SER A 141 -41.26 -2.25 -5.14
C SER A 141 -39.95 -1.77 -4.49
N MET A 142 -39.74 -2.13 -3.23
CA MET A 142 -38.52 -1.81 -2.48
C MET A 142 -37.26 -2.29 -3.22
N ALA A 143 -37.32 -3.48 -3.81
CA ALA A 143 -36.22 -4.02 -4.59
C ALA A 143 -35.91 -3.17 -5.83
N SER A 144 -36.92 -2.75 -6.59
CA SER A 144 -36.74 -1.85 -7.75
C SER A 144 -36.15 -0.51 -7.33
N TYR A 145 -36.59 0.02 -6.19
CA TYR A 145 -36.09 1.27 -5.63
C TYR A 145 -34.59 1.19 -5.25
N PHE A 146 -34.19 0.17 -4.50
CA PHE A 146 -32.81 0.04 -4.01
C PHE A 146 -31.85 -0.53 -5.05
N PHE A 147 -32.28 -1.49 -5.88
CA PHE A 147 -31.42 -2.15 -6.85
C PHE A 147 -31.50 -1.56 -8.26
N GLY A 148 -32.40 -0.60 -8.50
CA GLY A 148 -32.52 0.09 -9.78
C GLY A 148 -31.22 0.75 -10.21
N GLY A 149 -30.72 0.38 -11.39
CA GLY A 149 -29.44 0.87 -11.92
C GLY A 149 -28.21 0.08 -11.47
N LEU A 150 -28.32 -0.81 -10.46
CA LEU A 150 -27.15 -1.46 -9.86
C LEU A 150 -26.40 -2.35 -10.88
N PRO A 151 -27.06 -3.18 -11.72
CA PRO A 151 -26.35 -3.99 -12.71
C PRO A 151 -25.56 -3.15 -13.72
N SER A 152 -26.14 -2.03 -14.16
CA SER A 152 -25.48 -1.11 -15.09
C SER A 152 -24.30 -0.37 -14.45
N PHE A 153 -24.38 -0.07 -13.14
CA PHE A 153 -23.25 0.47 -12.39
C PHE A 153 -22.12 -0.55 -12.22
N VAL A 154 -22.45 -1.78 -11.81
CA VAL A 154 -21.46 -2.87 -11.70
C VAL A 154 -20.79 -3.12 -13.05
N ALA A 155 -21.55 -3.16 -14.14
CA ALA A 155 -21.01 -3.28 -15.49
C ALA A 155 -20.06 -2.12 -15.84
N SER A 156 -20.36 -0.89 -15.43
CA SER A 156 -19.50 0.28 -15.63
C SER A 156 -18.18 0.17 -14.84
N THR A 157 -18.24 -0.32 -13.60
CA THR A 157 -17.05 -0.53 -12.75
C THR A 157 -16.18 -1.67 -13.28
N LEU A 158 -16.79 -2.80 -13.67
CA LEU A 158 -16.06 -3.91 -14.28
C LEU A 158 -15.41 -3.49 -15.61
N LEU A 159 -16.12 -2.70 -16.42
CA LEU A 159 -15.56 -2.18 -17.66
C LEU A 159 -14.37 -1.24 -17.41
N GLU A 160 -14.38 -0.44 -16.34
CA GLU A 160 -13.22 0.36 -15.93
C GLU A 160 -12.03 -0.51 -15.55
N GLN A 161 -12.24 -1.49 -14.69
CA GLN A 161 -11.18 -2.40 -14.22
C GLN A 161 -10.55 -3.17 -15.38
N LEU A 162 -11.39 -3.75 -16.26
CA LEU A 162 -10.90 -4.51 -17.41
C LEU A 162 -10.23 -3.64 -18.49
N ALA A 163 -10.66 -2.39 -18.63
CA ALA A 163 -10.10 -1.49 -19.64
C ALA A 163 -8.86 -0.74 -19.13
N ALA A 164 -8.67 -0.56 -17.83
CA ALA A 164 -7.58 0.23 -17.24
C ALA A 164 -6.18 -0.07 -17.81
N PRO A 165 -5.70 -1.34 -17.88
CA PRO A 165 -4.35 -1.61 -18.39
C PRO A 165 -4.22 -1.28 -19.88
N LYS A 166 -5.26 -1.52 -20.67
CA LYS A 166 -5.26 -1.30 -22.14
C LYS A 166 -5.54 0.15 -22.52
N ALA A 167 -6.32 0.87 -21.72
CA ALA A 167 -6.69 2.26 -21.95
C ALA A 167 -5.48 3.19 -21.88
N LYS A 168 -4.48 2.87 -21.04
CA LYS A 168 -3.19 3.58 -21.00
C LYS A 168 -2.41 3.43 -22.33
N LYS A 169 -2.55 2.28 -23.01
CA LYS A 169 -1.84 1.99 -24.26
C LYS A 169 -2.55 2.54 -25.51
N TYR A 170 -3.88 2.58 -25.52
CA TYR A 170 -4.68 2.95 -26.70
C TYR A 170 -5.75 4.00 -26.38
N PRO A 171 -5.62 5.25 -26.89
CA PRO A 171 -6.55 6.33 -26.58
C PRO A 171 -7.97 6.06 -27.08
N VAL A 172 -8.12 5.35 -28.21
CA VAL A 172 -9.44 4.98 -28.75
C VAL A 172 -10.21 4.09 -27.77
N ILE A 173 -9.54 3.15 -27.11
CA ILE A 173 -10.16 2.29 -26.09
C ILE A 173 -10.59 3.15 -24.89
N GLN A 174 -9.76 4.11 -24.49
CA GLN A 174 -10.12 5.04 -23.40
C GLN A 174 -11.38 5.86 -23.73
N TYR A 175 -11.49 6.40 -24.95
CA TYR A 175 -12.67 7.15 -25.39
C TYR A 175 -13.91 6.26 -25.49
N ALA A 176 -13.78 5.06 -26.09
CA ALA A 176 -14.88 4.11 -26.22
C ALA A 176 -15.39 3.66 -24.84
N THR A 177 -14.49 3.29 -23.93
CA THR A 177 -14.83 2.92 -22.55
C THR A 177 -15.48 4.09 -21.82
N SER A 178 -14.94 5.30 -21.94
CA SER A 178 -15.53 6.50 -21.31
C SER A 178 -16.95 6.78 -21.84
N TYR A 179 -17.17 6.60 -23.14
CA TYR A 179 -18.48 6.76 -23.77
C TYR A 179 -19.50 5.73 -23.27
N ILE A 180 -19.12 4.46 -23.20
CA ILE A 180 -19.98 3.37 -22.71
C ILE A 180 -20.29 3.59 -21.23
N ARG A 181 -19.30 3.90 -20.40
CA ARG A 181 -19.47 4.17 -18.96
C ARG A 181 -20.41 5.35 -18.71
N LEU A 182 -20.29 6.41 -19.51
CA LEU A 182 -21.17 7.57 -19.41
C LEU A 182 -22.63 7.22 -19.76
N HIS A 183 -22.85 6.41 -20.79
CA HIS A 183 -24.18 5.89 -21.12
C HIS A 183 -24.74 4.99 -20.02
N LEU A 184 -23.93 4.08 -19.48
CA LEU A 184 -24.34 3.25 -18.34
C LEU A 184 -24.70 4.11 -17.13
N ALA A 185 -23.93 5.16 -16.84
CA ALA A 185 -24.24 6.09 -15.75
C ALA A 185 -25.57 6.83 -15.97
N ILE A 186 -25.85 7.29 -17.19
CA ILE A 186 -27.14 7.92 -17.53
C ILE A 186 -28.29 6.91 -17.43
N TYR A 187 -28.07 5.68 -17.88
CA TYR A 187 -29.04 4.61 -17.75
C TYR A 187 -29.35 4.31 -16.27
N THR A 188 -28.32 4.26 -15.41
CA THR A 188 -28.52 4.10 -13.96
C THR A 188 -29.36 5.25 -13.38
N PHE A 189 -29.15 6.48 -13.84
CA PHE A 189 -29.94 7.63 -13.46
C PHE A 189 -31.41 7.48 -13.91
N PHE A 190 -31.67 7.04 -15.14
CA PHE A 190 -33.03 6.79 -15.63
C PHE A 190 -33.75 5.69 -14.87
N GLN A 191 -33.07 4.62 -14.48
CA GLN A 191 -33.68 3.56 -13.66
C GLN A 191 -33.96 4.04 -12.23
N ARG A 192 -33.01 4.76 -11.62
CA ARG A 192 -33.17 5.32 -10.26
C ARG A 192 -34.29 6.33 -10.16
N THR A 193 -34.52 7.11 -11.21
CA THR A 193 -35.64 8.05 -11.28
C THR A 193 -36.95 7.37 -11.65
N GLY A 194 -36.93 6.13 -12.15
CA GLY A 194 -38.13 5.42 -12.60
C GLY A 194 -38.63 5.88 -13.99
N ILE A 195 -37.78 6.57 -14.75
CA ILE A 195 -38.03 6.90 -16.16
C ILE A 195 -37.98 5.62 -17.00
N VAL A 196 -36.99 4.77 -16.74
CA VAL A 196 -36.86 3.44 -17.37
C VAL A 196 -37.26 2.38 -16.35
N ALA A 197 -38.03 1.40 -16.78
CA ALA A 197 -38.47 0.29 -15.94
C ALA A 197 -37.28 -0.54 -15.42
N TYR A 198 -37.44 -1.13 -14.24
CA TYR A 198 -36.45 -2.01 -13.64
C TYR A 198 -36.29 -3.36 -14.36
N SER A 199 -37.29 -3.77 -15.15
CA SER A 199 -37.28 -5.05 -15.86
C SER A 199 -36.12 -5.21 -16.84
N SER A 200 -35.57 -4.10 -17.34
CA SER A 200 -34.39 -4.09 -18.21
C SER A 200 -33.12 -3.84 -17.39
N LEU A 201 -32.43 -4.88 -16.92
CA LEU A 201 -31.24 -4.73 -16.05
C LEU A 201 -30.09 -3.94 -16.70
N LEU A 202 -29.92 -4.10 -18.02
CA LEU A 202 -28.90 -3.45 -18.83
C LEU A 202 -29.54 -2.72 -20.03
N PRO A 203 -28.90 -1.65 -20.52
CA PRO A 203 -29.37 -0.96 -21.72
C PRO A 203 -29.26 -1.84 -22.97
N ASN A 204 -30.24 -1.71 -23.86
CA ASN A 204 -30.16 -2.29 -25.20
C ASN A 204 -29.00 -1.63 -25.99
N TRP A 205 -28.34 -2.36 -26.89
CA TRP A 205 -27.27 -1.81 -27.74
C TRP A 205 -27.68 -0.53 -28.49
N ARG A 206 -28.97 -0.39 -28.84
CA ARG A 206 -29.52 0.82 -29.47
C ARG A 206 -29.37 2.07 -28.61
N PHE A 207 -29.40 1.93 -27.27
CA PHE A 207 -29.23 3.03 -26.33
C PHE A 207 -27.90 3.79 -26.53
N PHE A 208 -26.86 3.08 -26.98
CA PHE A 208 -25.53 3.65 -27.20
C PHE A 208 -25.37 4.35 -28.56
N ILE A 209 -26.32 4.20 -29.48
CA ILE A 209 -26.22 4.78 -30.82
C ILE A 209 -27.03 6.08 -30.86
N PRO A 210 -26.38 7.24 -31.07
CA PRO A 210 -27.08 8.52 -31.16
C PRO A 210 -28.19 8.50 -32.22
N GLY A 211 -29.33 9.11 -31.90
CA GLY A 211 -30.44 9.24 -32.84
C GLY A 211 -31.39 8.03 -32.92
N THR A 212 -31.08 6.93 -32.24
CA THR A 212 -32.09 5.87 -32.08
C THR A 212 -33.19 6.32 -31.13
N SER A 213 -34.36 5.65 -31.20
CA SER A 213 -35.51 5.95 -30.33
C SER A 213 -35.23 5.74 -28.84
N LEU A 214 -34.24 4.91 -28.49
CA LEU A 214 -33.85 4.62 -27.11
C LEU A 214 -32.67 5.45 -26.64
N SER A 215 -31.96 6.14 -27.54
CA SER A 215 -30.77 6.91 -27.16
C SER A 215 -31.14 8.17 -26.36
N PRO A 216 -30.34 8.53 -25.34
CA PRO A 216 -30.50 9.81 -24.67
C PRO A 216 -30.20 11.00 -25.61
N ILE A 217 -29.38 10.80 -26.65
CA ILE A 217 -28.95 11.83 -27.60
C ILE A 217 -29.93 11.87 -28.78
N PRO A 218 -30.82 12.88 -28.88
CA PRO A 218 -31.71 13.01 -30.02
C PRO A 218 -30.92 13.45 -31.25
N LEU A 219 -31.17 12.82 -32.40
CA LEU A 219 -30.75 13.38 -33.68
C LEU A 219 -31.82 14.36 -34.16
N PRO A 220 -31.44 15.59 -34.56
CA PRO A 220 -32.36 16.44 -35.31
C PRO A 220 -32.70 15.76 -36.65
N SER A 221 -33.91 16.03 -37.15
CA SER A 221 -34.32 15.57 -38.48
C SER A 221 -33.33 16.04 -39.55
N LEU A 222 -33.08 15.19 -40.54
CA LEU A 222 -32.17 15.52 -41.65
C LEU A 222 -32.61 16.83 -42.32
N PRO A 223 -31.67 17.72 -42.66
CA PRO A 223 -32.02 18.99 -43.29
C PRO A 223 -32.65 18.72 -44.66
N THR A 224 -33.77 19.37 -44.95
CA THR A 224 -34.48 19.22 -46.23
C THR A 224 -33.74 19.82 -47.42
N SER A 225 -32.74 20.68 -47.17
CA SER A 225 -31.88 21.25 -48.19
C SER A 225 -30.42 21.29 -47.72
N PHE A 226 -29.47 21.15 -48.63
CA PHE A 226 -28.03 21.22 -48.36
C PHE A 226 -27.47 22.66 -48.38
N ARG A 227 -28.31 23.67 -48.07
CA ARG A 227 -27.85 25.06 -47.96
C ARG A 227 -26.96 25.21 -46.71
N PRO A 228 -25.96 26.10 -46.72
CA PRO A 228 -25.09 26.29 -45.55
C PRO A 228 -25.87 26.70 -44.29
N GLN A 229 -26.97 27.46 -44.44
CA GLN A 229 -27.83 27.86 -43.34
C GLN A 229 -28.58 26.68 -42.71
N SER A 230 -29.15 25.77 -43.50
CA SER A 230 -29.86 24.59 -42.97
C SER A 230 -28.88 23.59 -42.35
N LEU A 231 -27.67 23.45 -42.91
CA LEU A 231 -26.60 22.67 -42.30
C LEU A 231 -26.16 23.26 -40.95
N LEU A 232 -26.00 24.58 -40.85
CA LEU A 232 -25.64 25.25 -39.59
C LEU A 232 -26.76 25.12 -38.55
N GLN A 233 -28.03 25.26 -38.95
CA GLN A 233 -29.17 25.02 -38.07
C GLN A 233 -29.24 23.57 -37.59
N TRP A 234 -28.98 22.61 -38.48
CA TRP A 234 -28.92 21.19 -38.14
C TRP A 234 -27.77 20.89 -37.17
N LEU A 235 -26.57 21.42 -37.41
CA LEU A 235 -25.41 21.30 -36.50
C LEU A 235 -25.71 21.96 -35.14
N GLY A 236 -26.35 23.13 -35.13
CA GLY A 236 -26.77 23.80 -33.91
C GLY A 236 -27.79 22.96 -33.12
N ALA A 237 -28.78 22.38 -33.79
CA ALA A 237 -29.75 21.48 -33.18
C ALA A 237 -29.09 20.19 -32.65
N MET A 238 -28.10 19.65 -33.38
CA MET A 238 -27.31 18.50 -32.94
C MET A 238 -26.48 18.84 -31.68
N ALA A 239 -25.80 19.99 -31.67
CA ALA A 239 -25.04 20.47 -30.52
C ALA A 239 -25.95 20.67 -29.29
N LEU A 240 -27.14 21.25 -29.48
CA LEU A 240 -28.16 21.36 -28.44
C LEU A 240 -28.65 19.99 -27.95
N GLY A 241 -28.78 19.00 -28.84
CA GLY A 241 -29.13 17.62 -28.48
C GLY A 241 -28.05 16.90 -27.66
N VAL A 242 -26.77 17.18 -27.92
CA VAL A 242 -25.63 16.63 -27.17
C VAL A 242 -25.40 17.38 -25.84
N THR A 243 -25.91 18.61 -25.70
CA THR A 243 -25.67 19.49 -24.54
C THR A 243 -26.01 18.84 -23.18
N PRO A 244 -27.16 18.17 -22.98
CA PRO A 244 -27.46 17.51 -21.70
C PRO A 244 -26.48 16.39 -21.34
N PHE A 245 -26.00 15.65 -22.35
CA PHE A 245 -25.04 14.59 -22.20
C PHE A 245 -23.65 15.14 -21.81
N ALA A 246 -23.20 16.19 -22.50
CA ALA A 246 -21.99 16.92 -22.14
C ALA A 246 -22.10 17.54 -20.74
N GLY A 247 -23.26 18.09 -20.39
CA GLY A 247 -23.56 18.60 -19.06
C GLY A 247 -23.45 17.53 -17.97
N PHE A 248 -23.94 16.31 -18.23
CA PHE A 248 -23.79 15.17 -17.31
C PHE A 248 -22.33 14.76 -17.14
N TYR A 249 -21.56 14.70 -18.23
CA TYR A 249 -20.12 14.46 -18.15
C TYR A 249 -19.41 15.53 -17.32
N LEU A 250 -19.64 16.81 -17.63
CA LEU A 250 -19.07 17.93 -16.88
C LEU A 250 -19.46 17.87 -15.40
N TYR A 251 -20.72 17.58 -15.07
CA TYR A 251 -21.18 17.37 -13.70
C TYR A 251 -20.34 16.32 -12.96
N THR A 252 -20.12 15.15 -13.56
CA THR A 252 -19.30 14.11 -12.92
C THR A 252 -17.85 14.54 -12.70
N LYS A 253 -17.26 15.30 -13.64
CA LYS A 253 -15.90 15.84 -13.49
C LYS A 253 -15.80 16.93 -12.43
N PHE A 254 -16.72 17.88 -12.43
CA PHE A 254 -16.76 18.93 -11.41
C PHE A 254 -17.04 18.36 -10.03
N TYR A 255 -17.95 17.40 -9.90
CA TYR A 255 -18.22 16.71 -8.64
C TYR A 255 -16.94 16.05 -8.11
N SER A 256 -16.23 15.29 -8.96
CA SER A 256 -14.95 14.66 -8.59
C SER A 256 -13.90 15.69 -8.14
N LEU A 257 -13.79 16.82 -8.85
CA LEU A 257 -12.86 17.90 -8.48
C LEU A 257 -13.20 18.51 -7.11
N VAL A 258 -14.48 18.80 -6.86
CA VAL A 258 -14.97 19.38 -5.60
C VAL A 258 -14.73 18.39 -4.46
N THR A 259 -15.12 17.12 -4.62
CA THR A 259 -14.90 16.09 -3.61
C THR A 259 -13.41 15.90 -3.32
N LYS A 260 -12.55 15.82 -4.34
CA LYS A 260 -11.09 15.71 -4.14
C LYS A 260 -10.52 16.91 -3.37
N THR A 261 -10.97 18.12 -3.71
CA THR A 261 -10.53 19.35 -3.03
C THR A 261 -10.97 19.37 -1.57
N LEU A 262 -12.22 18.99 -1.30
CA LEU A 262 -12.76 18.90 0.06
C LEU A 262 -12.05 17.81 0.87
N ARG A 263 -11.85 16.61 0.30
CA ARG A 263 -11.09 15.52 0.91
C ARG A 263 -9.72 16.00 1.35
N VAL A 264 -8.93 16.62 0.47
CA VAL A 264 -7.59 17.09 0.83
C VAL A 264 -7.61 18.12 1.96
N LYS A 265 -8.56 19.07 1.93
CA LYS A 265 -8.69 20.09 2.99
C LYS A 265 -9.12 19.46 4.32
N ILE A 266 -10.20 18.68 4.33
CA ILE A 266 -10.76 18.05 5.53
C ILE A 266 -9.73 17.09 6.14
N TYR A 267 -9.09 16.27 5.31
CA TYR A 267 -8.08 15.34 5.78
C TYR A 267 -6.99 16.09 6.54
N ARG A 268 -6.52 17.25 6.04
CA ARG A 268 -5.47 18.07 6.70
C ARG A 268 -5.91 18.66 8.04
N PHE A 269 -7.21 18.82 8.28
CA PHE A 269 -7.75 19.33 9.54
C PHE A 269 -8.01 18.24 10.58
N LEU A 270 -8.15 16.98 10.16
CA LEU A 270 -8.37 15.87 11.10
C LEU A 270 -7.08 15.58 11.89
N PRO A 271 -7.20 15.29 13.20
CA PRO A 271 -6.07 14.85 14.01
C PRO A 271 -5.52 13.55 13.44
N ARG A 272 -4.19 13.44 13.35
CA ARG A 272 -3.53 12.23 12.86
C ARG A 272 -2.35 11.89 13.75
N PRO A 273 -2.02 10.60 13.88
CA PRO A 273 -0.71 10.19 14.35
C PRO A 273 0.34 10.65 13.33
N TYR A 274 0.86 11.86 13.51
CA TYR A 274 1.80 12.47 12.58
C TYR A 274 3.21 12.24 13.09
N ASN A 275 3.95 11.34 12.45
CA ASN A 275 5.38 11.22 12.68
C ASN A 275 6.11 12.30 11.89
N ALA A 276 6.21 13.51 12.44
CA ALA A 276 6.90 14.64 11.79
C ALA A 276 8.33 14.29 11.37
N HIS A 277 9.00 13.43 12.15
CA HIS A 277 10.38 13.04 11.95
C HIS A 277 10.61 12.02 10.84
N LYS A 278 9.71 11.04 10.62
CA LYS A 278 9.91 9.98 9.60
C LYS A 278 9.96 10.53 8.17
N ARG A 279 9.27 11.64 7.88
CA ARG A 279 9.28 12.25 6.54
C ARG A 279 10.58 13.00 6.21
N ARG A 280 11.37 13.39 7.22
CA ARG A 280 12.65 14.08 7.02
C ARG A 280 13.85 13.14 6.88
N VAL A 281 13.74 11.89 7.33
CA VAL A 281 14.88 10.95 7.34
C VAL A 281 14.96 10.08 6.07
N PHE A 282 13.84 9.85 5.39
CA PHE A 282 13.84 9.10 4.12
C PHE A 282 14.39 9.78 2.85
N PRO A 283 14.71 11.09 2.77
CA PRO A 283 15.25 11.67 1.53
C PRO A 283 16.77 11.53 1.33
N GLU A 284 17.59 11.11 2.31
CA GLU A 284 19.04 11.42 2.24
C GLU A 284 20.02 10.25 2.41
N THR A 285 19.64 9.12 2.99
CA THR A 285 20.57 7.97 3.19
C THR A 285 20.30 6.74 2.34
N ALA A 286 19.18 6.70 1.59
CA ALA A 286 18.97 5.68 0.57
C ALA A 286 19.64 6.14 -0.74
N ALA A 287 20.97 6.13 -0.78
CA ALA A 287 21.69 6.10 -2.04
C ALA A 287 21.24 4.84 -2.80
N LEU A 288 20.30 5.03 -3.72
CA LEU A 288 19.83 3.99 -4.62
C LEU A 288 21.06 3.39 -5.34
N PRO A 289 21.17 2.06 -5.44
CA PRO A 289 22.22 1.45 -6.23
C PRO A 289 22.18 2.03 -7.66
N PRO A 290 23.34 2.35 -8.26
CA PRO A 290 23.41 2.96 -9.57
C PRO A 290 22.74 2.04 -10.60
N GLY A 291 21.58 2.45 -11.11
CA GLY A 291 20.80 1.68 -12.10
C GLY A 291 19.29 1.58 -11.82
N ALA A 292 18.82 1.95 -10.63
CA ALA A 292 17.38 2.00 -10.34
C ALA A 292 16.79 3.35 -10.80
N GLU A 293 16.21 3.40 -12.01
CA GLU A 293 15.42 4.55 -12.45
C GLU A 293 14.31 4.87 -11.44
N LEU A 294 14.36 6.10 -10.91
CA LEU A 294 13.41 6.67 -9.98
C LEU A 294 12.00 6.66 -10.57
N VAL A 295 11.15 5.73 -10.11
CA VAL A 295 9.69 5.90 -10.18
C VAL A 295 9.31 6.83 -9.02
N PRO A 296 8.81 8.05 -9.27
CA PRO A 296 8.39 8.94 -8.20
C PRO A 296 7.29 8.26 -7.37
N ILE A 297 7.51 8.12 -6.05
CA ILE A 297 6.46 7.75 -5.11
C ILE A 297 5.55 8.98 -4.96
N GLU A 298 4.69 9.17 -5.96
CA GLU A 298 3.52 10.02 -5.83
C GLU A 298 2.66 9.42 -4.71
N VAL A 299 2.27 10.24 -3.73
CA VAL A 299 1.29 9.86 -2.71
C VAL A 299 -0.02 9.57 -3.43
N ARG A 300 -0.16 8.32 -3.87
CA ARG A 300 -1.20 7.83 -4.76
C ARG A 300 -2.48 7.63 -3.96
N THR A 301 -3.20 8.72 -3.76
CA THR A 301 -4.60 8.64 -3.30
C THR A 301 -5.42 8.29 -4.54
N GLU A 302 -5.84 7.03 -4.60
CA GLU A 302 -6.67 6.39 -5.64
C GLU A 302 -5.98 6.11 -6.99
N GLU A 303 -5.30 4.95 -7.09
CA GLU A 303 -5.41 4.10 -8.28
C GLU A 303 -6.05 2.76 -7.87
N PRO A 304 -6.81 2.09 -8.76
CA PRO A 304 -7.21 0.71 -8.54
C PRO A 304 -5.97 -0.18 -8.56
N VAL A 305 -5.75 -0.94 -7.48
CA VAL A 305 -4.63 -1.89 -7.38
C VAL A 305 -5.01 -3.17 -8.13
N ASP A 306 -4.17 -3.51 -9.10
CA ASP A 306 -4.13 -4.78 -9.82
C ASP A 306 -3.87 -5.98 -8.88
N ASP A 307 -4.63 -7.05 -9.15
CA ASP A 307 -4.45 -8.50 -8.90
C ASP A 307 -3.68 -9.04 -7.68
N PHE A 308 -4.41 -9.86 -6.89
CA PHE A 308 -3.88 -11.09 -6.29
C PHE A 308 -4.21 -12.28 -7.23
N PRO A 309 -3.30 -13.26 -7.41
CA PRO A 309 -3.63 -14.51 -8.08
C PRO A 309 -4.49 -15.39 -7.18
N SER A 310 -5.73 -15.66 -7.58
CA SER A 310 -6.58 -16.69 -6.96
C SER A 310 -6.07 -18.08 -7.33
N ALA A 311 -5.52 -18.79 -6.36
CA ALA A 311 -5.36 -20.24 -6.41
C ALA A 311 -6.74 -20.90 -6.23
N SER A 312 -7.32 -21.36 -7.34
CA SER A 312 -8.50 -22.22 -7.33
C SER A 312 -8.06 -23.68 -7.26
N ALA A 313 -8.05 -24.25 -6.06
CA ALA A 313 -8.01 -25.69 -5.86
C ALA A 313 -9.30 -26.31 -6.42
N THR A 314 -9.18 -27.21 -7.40
CA THR A 314 -10.25 -28.15 -7.75
C THR A 314 -9.69 -29.56 -7.60
N ASN A 315 -10.19 -30.26 -6.58
CA ASN A 315 -9.90 -31.66 -6.30
C ASN A 315 -10.48 -32.56 -7.40
N SER A 316 -9.70 -33.55 -7.84
CA SER A 316 -10.19 -34.84 -8.36
C SER A 316 -9.14 -35.91 -8.06
N PRO A 317 -9.52 -37.10 -7.54
CA PRO A 317 -8.57 -38.07 -6.99
C PRO A 317 -8.19 -39.15 -8.01
N SER A 318 -6.91 -39.56 -8.01
CA SER A 318 -6.51 -40.93 -8.34
C SER A 318 -5.13 -41.29 -7.77
N PRO A 319 -4.85 -42.58 -7.56
CA PRO A 319 -3.93 -43.05 -6.54
C PRO A 319 -2.57 -43.51 -7.11
N ASP A 320 -1.67 -43.82 -6.16
CA ASP A 320 -0.44 -44.61 -6.26
C ASP A 320 0.89 -43.88 -6.53
N GLY A 321 1.80 -44.02 -5.55
CA GLY A 321 3.26 -43.93 -5.73
C GLY A 321 4.00 -42.98 -4.76
N PRO A 322 4.89 -43.48 -3.88
CA PRO A 322 5.65 -42.62 -2.97
C PRO A 322 6.88 -42.02 -3.69
N HIS A 323 6.83 -40.73 -4.04
CA HIS A 323 7.99 -40.03 -4.58
C HIS A 323 8.76 -39.25 -3.50
N ARG A 324 9.84 -39.92 -3.08
CA ARG A 324 11.09 -39.41 -2.52
C ARG A 324 11.55 -38.11 -3.19
N ARG A 325 11.81 -37.07 -2.40
CA ARG A 325 12.39 -35.79 -2.86
C ARG A 325 13.77 -36.04 -3.47
N GLN A 326 13.92 -35.77 -4.76
CA GLN A 326 15.21 -35.64 -5.44
C GLN A 326 15.41 -34.17 -5.80
N SER A 327 16.42 -33.55 -5.17
CA SER A 327 16.95 -32.24 -5.55
C SER A 327 17.69 -32.39 -6.89
N THR A 328 17.35 -31.55 -7.84
CA THR A 328 17.95 -31.49 -9.18
C THR A 328 19.40 -30.99 -9.10
N ALA A 329 20.36 -31.91 -9.24
CA ALA A 329 21.74 -31.56 -9.56
C ALA A 329 21.84 -31.18 -11.05
N SER A 330 22.35 -29.98 -11.32
CA SER A 330 22.63 -29.53 -12.69
C SER A 330 23.97 -30.12 -13.15
N LEU A 331 23.89 -31.04 -14.12
CA LEU A 331 25.01 -31.53 -14.91
C LEU A 331 25.15 -30.65 -16.17
N ARG A 332 26.26 -29.92 -16.27
CA ARG A 332 26.79 -29.29 -17.48
C ARG A 332 28.30 -29.31 -17.31
N GLY A 333 29.15 -29.92 -18.13
CA GLY A 333 29.04 -30.43 -19.50
C GLY A 333 30.41 -30.18 -20.10
N SER A 334 31.29 -31.18 -20.06
CA SER A 334 32.61 -31.16 -20.69
C SER A 334 32.53 -31.81 -22.07
N ASN A 335 32.97 -31.11 -23.10
CA ASN A 335 33.69 -31.65 -24.25
C ASN A 335 34.28 -30.52 -25.11
N SER A 336 35.62 -30.45 -25.10
CA SER A 336 36.51 -29.94 -26.16
C SER A 336 36.14 -30.47 -27.55
N ALA A 337 36.55 -29.94 -28.71
CA ALA A 337 37.25 -28.74 -29.19
C ALA A 337 37.21 -28.81 -30.74
N LEU A 338 37.20 -27.69 -31.47
CA LEU A 338 38.11 -27.37 -32.61
C LEU A 338 37.66 -26.13 -33.44
N PHE A 339 38.65 -25.28 -33.74
CA PHE A 339 38.77 -24.27 -34.81
C PHE A 339 38.00 -22.93 -34.76
N GLY A 340 38.77 -21.83 -34.59
CA GLY A 340 38.86 -20.76 -35.61
C GLY A 340 38.30 -19.35 -35.33
N GLU A 341 39.16 -18.46 -34.81
CA GLU A 341 39.26 -17.01 -35.12
C GLU A 341 38.14 -16.00 -34.69
N PRO A 342 38.36 -14.65 -34.74
CA PRO A 342 38.43 -13.81 -33.54
C PRO A 342 37.34 -12.73 -33.45
N GLY A 343 37.03 -12.26 -32.24
CA GLY A 343 36.17 -11.08 -32.08
C GLY A 343 35.84 -10.68 -30.64
N ALA A 344 36.36 -9.50 -30.27
CA ALA A 344 35.80 -8.50 -29.36
C ALA A 344 35.49 -8.86 -27.89
N ALA A 345 36.21 -8.18 -26.99
CA ALA A 345 36.00 -8.08 -25.54
C ALA A 345 34.63 -7.46 -25.16
N PRO A 346 34.19 -7.67 -23.90
CA PRO A 346 34.22 -6.55 -22.93
C PRO A 346 34.72 -6.97 -21.52
N PRO A 347 35.05 -5.99 -20.63
CA PRO A 347 35.93 -6.20 -19.48
C PRO A 347 35.21 -6.74 -18.25
N HIS A 348 35.96 -7.54 -17.49
CA HIS A 348 35.70 -8.03 -16.15
C HIS A 348 36.30 -7.02 -15.16
N ASP A 349 35.50 -6.47 -14.25
CA ASP A 349 35.99 -5.68 -13.12
C ASP A 349 36.23 -6.59 -11.92
N ASP A 350 37.50 -6.88 -11.69
CA ASP A 350 38.07 -7.39 -10.45
C ASP A 350 38.48 -6.21 -9.57
N PHE A 351 37.91 -6.09 -8.38
CA PHE A 351 38.56 -5.51 -7.20
C PHE A 351 38.00 -6.21 -5.95
N ALA A 352 38.40 -7.47 -5.74
CA ALA A 352 38.44 -8.06 -4.41
C ALA A 352 39.86 -7.83 -3.88
N SER A 353 39.97 -7.02 -2.82
CA SER A 353 41.22 -6.70 -2.15
C SER A 353 41.87 -7.94 -1.54
N ASP A 354 43.17 -8.11 -1.79
CA ASP A 354 44.02 -9.23 -1.36
C ASP A 354 44.30 -9.30 0.16
N ASP A 355 43.63 -8.45 0.95
CA ASP A 355 43.82 -8.36 2.42
C ASP A 355 42.94 -9.37 3.20
N GLU A 356 42.04 -10.11 2.56
CA GLU A 356 41.22 -11.16 3.22
C GLU A 356 41.89 -12.56 3.24
N GLU A 357 43.02 -12.76 2.54
CA GLU A 357 43.57 -14.11 2.32
C GLU A 357 44.28 -14.71 3.55
N THR A 358 44.58 -13.93 4.59
CA THR A 358 45.15 -14.43 5.85
C THR A 358 44.12 -14.81 6.92
N GLU A 359 42.84 -14.44 6.79
CA GLU A 359 41.79 -14.81 7.76
C GLU A 359 40.96 -16.03 7.34
N ILE A 360 40.91 -16.34 6.04
CA ILE A 360 40.07 -17.45 5.51
C ILE A 360 40.66 -18.84 5.85
N ILE A 361 41.95 -18.95 6.20
CA ILE A 361 42.57 -20.23 6.61
C ILE A 361 42.35 -20.51 8.12
N SER A 362 41.81 -19.54 8.90
CA SER A 362 41.49 -19.70 10.32
C SER A 362 40.00 -19.86 10.62
N ALA A 363 39.15 -20.12 9.62
CA ALA A 363 37.76 -20.50 9.83
C ALA A 363 37.66 -21.92 10.44
N THR A 364 37.84 -21.97 11.75
CA THR A 364 37.02 -22.74 12.70
C THR A 364 36.73 -24.20 12.35
N LEU A 365 37.75 -25.04 12.52
CA LEU A 365 37.50 -26.31 13.20
C LEU A 365 37.08 -25.97 14.63
N ILE A 366 35.82 -26.22 14.96
CA ILE A 366 35.25 -26.07 16.30
C ILE A 366 36.06 -26.95 17.28
N SER A 367 37.00 -26.36 18.00
CA SER A 367 37.59 -26.96 19.20
C SER A 367 36.72 -26.56 20.39
N PHE A 368 36.05 -27.53 21.00
CA PHE A 368 35.30 -27.33 22.23
C PHE A 368 36.28 -27.00 23.36
N ASP A 369 36.38 -25.73 23.75
CA ASP A 369 37.05 -25.32 24.98
C ASP A 369 36.05 -25.51 26.12
N VAL A 370 36.20 -26.62 26.86
CA VAL A 370 35.43 -26.91 28.06
C VAL A 370 36.13 -26.16 29.20
N GLU A 371 35.68 -24.94 29.48
CA GLU A 371 36.10 -24.24 30.69
C GLU A 371 35.68 -25.05 31.93
N ALA A 372 36.68 -25.60 32.62
CA ALA A 372 36.49 -26.24 33.90
C ALA A 372 36.20 -25.16 34.95
N THR A 373 34.93 -25.02 35.34
CA THR A 373 34.55 -24.24 36.52
C THR A 373 35.23 -24.82 37.77
N ASP A 374 36.09 -24.01 38.38
CA ASP A 374 36.75 -24.30 39.65
C ASP A 374 35.72 -24.56 40.78
N PRO A 375 35.95 -25.58 41.64
CA PRO A 375 35.06 -25.86 42.75
C PRO A 375 35.19 -24.79 43.84
N THR A 376 34.12 -24.04 44.08
CA THR A 376 33.93 -23.17 45.24
C THR A 376 34.18 -23.94 46.55
N THR A 377 35.23 -23.52 47.26
CA THR A 377 35.59 -23.94 48.62
C THR A 377 34.43 -23.71 49.61
N PRO A 378 34.09 -24.68 50.47
CA PRO A 378 33.08 -24.51 51.51
C PRO A 378 33.68 -23.77 52.73
N LEU A 379 32.97 -22.74 53.18
CA LEU A 379 33.26 -22.00 54.42
C LEU A 379 32.94 -22.87 55.64
N ASP A 380 33.95 -23.08 56.46
CA ASP A 380 33.92 -23.77 57.74
C ASP A 380 33.34 -22.84 58.84
N PRO A 381 32.41 -23.29 59.70
CA PRO A 381 31.79 -22.47 60.74
C PRO A 381 32.39 -22.75 62.12
N SER A 382 33.28 -21.88 62.64
CA SER A 382 33.68 -21.93 64.05
C SER A 382 34.24 -20.62 64.64
N ALA A 383 33.32 -19.77 65.16
CA ALA A 383 33.41 -19.04 66.45
C ALA A 383 34.58 -18.02 66.71
N PRO A 384 34.59 -17.28 67.84
CA PRO A 384 33.61 -16.27 68.28
C PRO A 384 34.25 -14.92 68.71
N ASN A 385 33.41 -13.89 68.88
CA ASN A 385 33.53 -12.72 69.76
C ASN A 385 34.91 -12.11 70.07
N SER A 386 35.13 -10.86 69.65
CA SER A 386 35.55 -9.81 70.60
C SER A 386 35.25 -8.41 70.08
N SER A 387 34.51 -7.69 70.89
CA SER A 387 34.25 -6.26 70.85
C SER A 387 35.48 -5.45 71.29
N SER A 388 35.95 -4.51 70.48
CA SER A 388 36.54 -3.27 71.00
C SER A 388 36.53 -2.18 69.92
N ALA A 389 36.17 -0.98 70.36
CA ALA A 389 35.91 0.20 69.57
C ALA A 389 37.19 0.85 69.03
N ASN A 390 37.12 1.39 67.81
CA ASN A 390 37.73 2.68 67.49
C ASN A 390 37.10 3.29 66.21
N PRO A 391 36.68 4.58 66.22
CA PRO A 391 36.22 5.28 65.03
C PRO A 391 37.37 6.04 64.37
N ASN A 392 37.32 6.11 63.04
CA ASN A 392 38.10 6.97 62.11
C ASN A 392 39.07 6.22 61.20
N SER A 393 38.57 5.77 60.06
CA SER A 393 39.26 5.96 58.78
C SER A 393 38.28 5.73 57.63
N ALA A 394 38.18 6.74 56.76
CA ALA A 394 37.52 6.66 55.48
C ALA A 394 38.04 5.49 54.65
N SER A 395 37.13 4.81 53.93
CA SER A 395 37.32 4.23 52.59
C SER A 395 36.31 3.10 52.35
N ALA A 396 35.51 3.28 51.30
CA ALA A 396 35.00 2.25 50.38
C ALA A 396 34.55 0.90 50.99
N ASN A 397 33.23 0.72 51.06
CA ASN A 397 32.49 -0.37 50.39
C ASN A 397 31.13 -0.52 51.06
N ASP A 398 30.11 0.05 50.43
CA ASP A 398 28.72 -0.20 50.78
C ASP A 398 28.03 -0.84 49.56
N ASN A 399 28.29 -2.14 49.38
CA ASN A 399 27.42 -3.00 48.59
C ASN A 399 26.32 -3.50 49.53
N THR A 400 25.24 -2.74 49.63
CA THR A 400 23.95 -3.27 50.07
C THR A 400 23.05 -3.45 48.84
N PRO A 401 22.42 -4.63 48.65
CA PRO A 401 21.46 -4.83 47.57
C PRO A 401 20.18 -4.10 47.96
N GLY A 402 20.09 -2.83 47.58
CA GLY A 402 18.88 -2.04 47.69
C GLY A 402 17.81 -2.66 46.80
N VAL A 403 16.71 -3.07 47.42
CA VAL A 403 15.45 -3.45 46.77
C VAL A 403 14.93 -2.22 46.01
N TRP A 404 14.94 -2.28 44.67
CA TRP A 404 14.30 -1.27 43.82
C TRP A 404 12.84 -1.63 43.65
N SER A 405 12.01 -1.05 44.50
CA SER A 405 10.55 -1.04 44.34
C SER A 405 10.21 -0.26 43.07
N ALA A 406 9.66 -0.95 42.07
CA ALA A 406 9.06 -0.36 40.89
C ALA A 406 7.73 0.33 41.26
N GLU A 407 7.79 1.47 41.94
CA GLU A 407 6.66 2.41 41.97
C GLU A 407 6.87 3.46 40.88
N LEU A 408 6.03 3.34 39.85
CA LEU A 408 5.82 4.31 38.77
C LEU A 408 5.65 5.73 39.34
N ARG A 409 6.72 6.52 39.30
CA ARG A 409 6.60 7.97 39.41
C ARG A 409 6.33 8.54 38.02
N PRO A 410 5.23 9.28 37.81
CA PRO A 410 5.08 10.07 36.60
C PRO A 410 6.20 11.11 36.62
N ASN A 411 6.98 11.16 35.53
CA ASN A 411 8.06 12.12 35.33
C ASN A 411 7.52 13.56 35.38
N LEU A 412 7.41 14.14 36.58
CA LEU A 412 7.34 15.58 36.76
C LEU A 412 8.73 16.11 36.43
N ALA A 413 8.84 16.80 35.31
CA ALA A 413 10.03 17.54 34.90
C ALA A 413 10.44 18.51 36.02
N GLU A 414 11.45 18.12 36.78
CA GLU A 414 12.13 18.94 37.77
C GLU A 414 13.05 19.91 37.02
N GLY A 415 12.46 21.03 36.61
CA GLY A 415 13.13 22.11 35.89
C GLY A 415 12.59 23.49 36.24
N ALA A 416 12.04 23.66 37.44
CA ALA A 416 11.67 24.97 37.97
C ALA A 416 12.70 25.37 39.03
N ARG A 417 13.75 26.08 38.62
CA ARG A 417 14.47 26.98 39.53
C ARG A 417 13.61 28.24 39.72
N PRO A 418 13.10 28.55 40.92
CA PRO A 418 12.55 29.86 41.21
C PRO A 418 13.73 30.76 41.61
N GLY A 419 14.29 31.47 40.63
CA GLY A 419 15.40 32.40 40.84
C GLY A 419 15.18 33.66 40.02
N GLY A 420 14.81 34.75 40.69
CA GLY A 420 14.23 35.94 40.08
C GLY A 420 15.13 36.77 39.17
N GLY A 421 14.47 37.50 38.29
CA GLY A 421 15.02 38.63 37.54
C GLY A 421 13.96 39.27 36.65
N PRO A 422 13.41 40.45 37.00
CA PRO A 422 12.52 41.18 36.10
C PRO A 422 13.38 42.01 35.15
N GLY A 423 13.59 41.48 33.93
CA GLY A 423 14.37 42.13 32.89
C GLY A 423 13.63 42.10 31.56
N SER A 424 13.03 43.23 31.23
CA SER A 424 12.52 43.65 29.93
C SER A 424 13.34 43.18 28.73
N GLY A 425 12.68 42.76 27.65
CA GLY A 425 13.34 42.61 26.36
C GLY A 425 12.49 41.95 25.29
N ALA A 426 11.64 42.73 24.64
CA ALA A 426 10.99 42.36 23.39
C ALA A 426 12.03 42.24 22.25
N GLY A 427 11.87 41.22 21.39
CA GLY A 427 12.47 41.18 20.06
C GLY A 427 13.65 40.21 19.91
N GLY A 428 13.34 38.99 19.46
CA GLY A 428 14.34 37.98 19.07
C GLY A 428 13.71 36.92 18.17
N LEU A 429 13.41 37.30 16.92
CA LEU A 429 13.14 36.37 15.82
C LEU A 429 14.50 35.89 15.30
N PHE A 430 14.66 34.56 15.17
CA PHE A 430 15.79 33.80 14.59
C PHE A 430 16.97 33.44 15.52
N GLY A 431 17.22 32.12 15.61
CA GLY A 431 18.36 31.45 16.25
C GLY A 431 18.06 30.99 17.68
N GLY A 432 18.24 29.75 18.11
CA GLY A 432 18.93 28.57 17.57
C GLY A 432 19.28 27.70 18.77
N GLY A 433 19.28 26.36 18.58
CA GLY A 433 20.05 25.43 19.42
C GLY A 433 19.64 25.30 20.90
N GLY A 434 18.54 24.62 21.18
CA GLY A 434 18.22 24.10 22.50
C GLY A 434 17.78 22.65 22.39
N ALA A 435 18.73 21.75 22.16
CA ALA A 435 18.55 20.31 22.00
C ALA A 435 18.24 19.61 23.34
N GLY A 436 17.13 19.99 23.96
CA GLY A 436 16.42 19.16 24.93
C GLY A 436 15.29 18.47 24.18
N GLY A 437 15.64 17.54 23.29
CA GLY A 437 14.67 16.78 22.50
C GLY A 437 13.86 15.89 23.43
N ALA A 438 12.74 16.40 23.96
CA ALA A 438 11.69 15.55 24.47
C ALA A 438 11.37 14.57 23.35
N ASN A 439 11.65 13.27 23.56
CA ASN A 439 11.35 12.21 22.59
C ASN A 439 9.87 12.31 22.25
N GLU A 440 9.56 12.95 21.13
CA GLU A 440 8.19 13.07 20.65
C GLU A 440 7.68 11.64 20.46
N PRO A 441 6.51 11.28 21.03
CA PRO A 441 6.02 9.92 20.95
C PRO A 441 5.92 9.51 19.48
N VAL A 442 6.70 8.50 19.11
CA VAL A 442 6.67 7.95 17.75
C VAL A 442 5.43 7.08 17.64
N TYR A 443 4.43 7.58 16.91
CA TYR A 443 3.20 6.83 16.70
C TYR A 443 3.42 5.77 15.62
N ARG A 444 2.92 4.55 15.83
CA ARG A 444 2.90 3.54 14.78
C ARG A 444 1.89 3.94 13.71
N GLU A 445 2.36 4.10 12.47
CA GLU A 445 1.56 4.61 11.37
C GLU A 445 1.30 3.52 10.32
N ASN A 446 0.16 2.83 10.47
CA ASN A 446 -0.27 1.74 9.61
C ASN A 446 -1.65 2.05 8.99
N MET A 447 -2.06 1.32 7.95
CA MET A 447 -3.36 1.54 7.31
C MET A 447 -4.53 1.42 8.30
N LEU A 448 -4.47 0.47 9.23
CA LEU A 448 -5.48 0.28 10.27
C LEU A 448 -5.63 1.52 11.17
N THR A 449 -4.52 2.14 11.59
CA THR A 449 -4.54 3.36 12.41
C THR A 449 -5.00 4.60 11.66
N ARG A 450 -4.79 4.65 10.33
CA ARG A 450 -5.23 5.77 9.48
C ARG A 450 -6.68 5.63 9.02
N LEU A 451 -7.24 4.42 9.07
CA LEU A 451 -8.54 4.08 8.49
C LEU A 451 -9.70 4.95 9.02
N PRO A 452 -9.85 5.20 10.33
CA PRO A 452 -10.92 6.07 10.82
C PRO A 452 -10.83 7.49 10.26
N ALA A 453 -9.63 8.05 10.13
CA ALA A 453 -9.43 9.40 9.59
C ALA A 453 -9.72 9.46 8.08
N VAL A 454 -9.36 8.40 7.33
CA VAL A 454 -9.64 8.31 5.88
C VAL A 454 -11.15 8.21 5.65
N LEU A 455 -11.83 7.28 6.32
CA LEU A 455 -13.28 7.12 6.20
C LEU A 455 -14.05 8.37 6.65
N ALA A 456 -13.65 9.01 7.75
CA ALA A 456 -14.25 10.26 8.20
C ALA A 456 -14.07 11.38 7.15
N THR A 457 -12.91 11.44 6.50
CA THR A 457 -12.66 12.41 5.43
C THR A 457 -13.63 12.22 4.26
N ASP A 458 -13.83 10.97 3.83
CA ASP A 458 -14.72 10.66 2.72
C ASP A 458 -16.15 11.10 3.03
N MET A 459 -16.65 10.74 4.21
CA MET A 459 -18.00 11.10 4.66
C MET A 459 -18.20 12.61 4.78
N LEU A 460 -17.25 13.30 5.42
CA LEU A 460 -17.29 14.75 5.59
C LEU A 460 -17.08 15.50 4.27
N ALA A 461 -16.46 14.91 3.26
CA ALA A 461 -16.29 15.54 1.95
C ALA A 461 -17.51 15.33 1.04
N ILE A 462 -18.13 14.15 1.08
CA ILE A 462 -19.19 13.75 0.15
C ILE A 462 -20.48 14.54 0.38
N THR A 463 -20.97 14.65 1.62
CA THR A 463 -22.21 15.37 1.94
C THR A 463 -22.17 16.85 1.51
N PRO A 464 -21.16 17.66 1.88
CA PRO A 464 -21.08 19.05 1.43
C PRO A 464 -20.81 19.16 -0.07
N ALA A 465 -20.02 18.27 -0.68
CA ALA A 465 -19.84 18.26 -2.13
C ALA A 465 -21.18 18.07 -2.85
N ARG A 466 -22.02 17.14 -2.39
CA ARG A 466 -23.35 16.89 -2.93
C ARG A 466 -24.26 18.10 -2.76
N LEU A 467 -24.28 18.71 -1.57
CA LEU A 467 -25.07 19.90 -1.29
C LEU A 467 -24.67 21.05 -2.22
N LEU A 468 -23.38 21.37 -2.30
CA LEU A 468 -22.82 22.43 -3.16
C LEU A 468 -23.10 22.19 -4.65
N MET A 469 -23.07 20.92 -5.09
CA MET A 469 -23.31 20.54 -6.48
C MET A 469 -24.78 20.32 -6.82
N THR A 470 -25.71 20.39 -5.86
CA THR A 470 -27.16 20.24 -6.08
C THR A 470 -27.73 21.18 -7.14
N PRO A 471 -27.42 22.50 -7.15
CA PRO A 471 -27.82 23.39 -8.24
C PRO A 471 -27.43 22.88 -9.63
N PHE A 472 -26.17 22.50 -9.79
CA PHE A 472 -25.68 22.03 -11.08
C PHE A 472 -26.29 20.68 -11.46
N ALA A 473 -26.43 19.77 -10.49
CA ALA A 473 -27.09 18.48 -10.67
C ALA A 473 -28.53 18.65 -11.17
N ALA A 474 -29.31 19.51 -10.54
CA ALA A 474 -30.71 19.75 -10.91
C ALA A 474 -30.83 20.24 -12.37
N ALA A 475 -30.01 21.23 -12.77
CA ALA A 475 -30.02 21.77 -14.12
C ALA A 475 -29.68 20.70 -15.18
N VAL A 476 -28.67 19.88 -14.91
CA VAL A 476 -28.23 18.80 -15.80
C VAL A 476 -29.27 17.69 -15.87
N TRP A 477 -29.80 17.24 -14.74
CA TRP A 477 -30.77 16.14 -14.68
C TRP A 477 -32.10 16.53 -15.31
N LEU A 478 -32.60 17.74 -15.08
CA LEU A 478 -33.81 18.24 -15.76
C LEU A 478 -33.58 18.35 -17.27
N GLY A 479 -32.42 18.88 -17.69
CA GLY A 479 -32.05 19.00 -19.10
C GLY A 479 -31.92 17.65 -19.82
N LEU A 480 -31.53 16.59 -19.10
CA LEU A 480 -31.40 15.24 -19.64
C LEU A 480 -32.73 14.48 -19.64
N ALA A 481 -33.45 14.53 -18.51
CA ALA A 481 -34.64 13.73 -18.27
C ALA A 481 -35.86 14.27 -19.04
N GLY A 482 -36.05 15.59 -19.09
CA GLY A 482 -37.21 16.22 -19.73
C GLY A 482 -37.36 15.86 -21.21
N PRO A 483 -36.36 16.14 -22.07
CA PRO A 483 -36.41 15.79 -23.48
C PRO A 483 -36.53 14.28 -23.73
N TYR A 484 -35.94 13.45 -22.86
CA TYR A 484 -36.03 12.00 -22.98
C TYR A 484 -37.44 11.49 -22.66
N MET A 485 -38.05 11.94 -21.56
CA MET A 485 -39.44 11.60 -21.21
C MET A 485 -40.46 12.11 -22.23
N ALA A 486 -40.24 13.31 -22.79
CA ALA A 486 -41.11 13.84 -23.84
C ALA A 486 -41.13 12.96 -25.10
N ARG A 487 -40.00 12.32 -25.44
CA ARG A 487 -39.92 11.35 -26.55
C ARG A 487 -40.51 10.00 -26.18
N GLN A 488 -40.36 9.58 -24.93
CA GLN A 488 -40.80 8.27 -24.45
C GLN A 488 -42.23 8.28 -23.88
N ALA A 489 -43.03 9.34 -24.09
CA ALA A 489 -44.32 9.58 -23.44
C ALA A 489 -45.41 8.49 -23.67
N GLY A 490 -45.14 7.43 -24.44
CA GLY A 490 -45.98 6.22 -24.54
C GLY A 490 -45.43 4.97 -23.82
N GLY A 491 -44.28 5.05 -23.16
CA GLY A 491 -43.52 3.90 -22.67
C GLY A 491 -43.38 3.85 -21.15
N GLY A 492 -44.45 3.48 -20.43
CA GLY A 492 -44.41 2.83 -19.11
C GLY A 492 -43.65 3.50 -17.95
N GLY A 493 -43.27 4.78 -18.06
CA GLY A 493 -42.61 5.51 -16.98
C GLY A 493 -43.52 5.68 -15.76
N LEU A 494 -42.92 5.80 -14.58
CA LEU A 494 -43.66 5.86 -13.30
C LEU A 494 -44.58 7.08 -13.19
N MET A 495 -44.20 8.20 -13.82
CA MET A 495 -44.94 9.46 -13.79
C MET A 495 -45.03 10.08 -15.18
N ALA A 496 -46.09 10.87 -15.39
CA ALA A 496 -46.31 11.56 -16.65
C ALA A 496 -45.26 12.67 -16.84
N ALA A 497 -44.94 12.99 -18.10
CA ALA A 497 -44.01 14.07 -18.42
C ALA A 497 -44.43 15.45 -17.84
N GLY A 498 -45.71 15.62 -17.50
CA GLY A 498 -46.26 16.81 -16.84
C GLY A 498 -45.95 16.92 -15.34
N ASP A 499 -45.58 15.83 -14.67
CA ASP A 499 -45.21 15.82 -13.25
C ASP A 499 -43.75 16.23 -13.01
N VAL A 500 -42.96 16.19 -14.08
CA VAL A 500 -41.60 16.73 -14.14
C VAL A 500 -41.69 18.23 -13.95
N VAL A 501 -40.78 18.82 -13.19
CA VAL A 501 -40.77 20.26 -12.95
C VAL A 501 -40.58 21.02 -14.28
N GLN A 502 -41.69 21.42 -14.91
CA GLN A 502 -41.75 22.28 -16.09
C GLN A 502 -42.20 23.68 -15.66
N GLY A 503 -41.37 24.70 -15.89
CA GLY A 503 -41.73 26.09 -15.54
C GLY A 503 -40.55 27.06 -15.43
N VAL A 504 -40.87 28.36 -15.36
CA VAL A 504 -40.05 29.58 -15.63
C VAL A 504 -38.83 29.80 -14.71
N GLY A 505 -38.41 28.80 -13.95
CA GLY A 505 -37.07 28.76 -13.41
C GLY A 505 -36.54 27.35 -13.51
N ARG A 506 -35.46 27.13 -14.28
CA ARG A 506 -34.63 25.91 -14.22
C ARG A 506 -34.15 25.56 -12.80
N TRP A 507 -34.41 26.45 -11.84
CA TRP A 507 -34.06 26.36 -10.43
C TRP A 507 -35.26 26.05 -9.50
N TRP A 508 -36.51 26.00 -9.96
CA TRP A 508 -37.71 25.97 -9.11
C TRP A 508 -37.68 24.91 -8.00
N GLY A 509 -37.12 23.72 -8.27
CA GLY A 509 -36.96 22.65 -7.27
C GLY A 509 -36.05 22.99 -6.09
N LEU A 510 -35.20 24.01 -6.19
CA LEU A 510 -34.33 24.48 -5.10
C LEU A 510 -34.94 25.63 -4.29
N TRP A 511 -35.89 26.37 -4.87
CA TRP A 511 -36.48 27.55 -4.22
C TRP A 511 -37.76 27.23 -3.44
N SER A 512 -38.37 26.05 -3.66
CA SER A 512 -39.44 25.59 -2.77
C SER A 512 -38.87 25.24 -1.40
N GLY A 513 -39.33 25.93 -0.35
CA GLY A 513 -38.90 25.64 1.02
C GLY A 513 -39.17 24.20 1.45
N ALA A 514 -40.20 23.54 0.91
CA ALA A 514 -40.48 22.12 1.16
C ALA A 514 -39.41 21.21 0.52
N ALA A 515 -39.04 21.50 -0.74
CA ALA A 515 -38.04 20.73 -1.46
C ALA A 515 -36.65 20.86 -0.81
N LEU A 516 -36.28 22.06 -0.37
CA LEU A 516 -35.03 22.30 0.36
C LEU A 516 -35.01 21.55 1.69
N LYS A 517 -36.11 21.58 2.46
CA LYS A 517 -36.23 20.81 3.72
C LYS A 517 -36.09 19.31 3.47
N ASN A 518 -36.74 18.79 2.44
CA ASN A 518 -36.67 17.38 2.05
C ASN A 518 -35.26 16.97 1.62
N MET A 519 -34.59 17.82 0.83
CA MET A 519 -33.21 17.61 0.40
C MET A 519 -32.26 17.61 1.60
N LEU A 520 -32.36 18.62 2.47
CA LEU A 520 -31.52 18.73 3.66
C LEU A 520 -31.74 17.56 4.63
N GLY A 521 -33.00 17.17 4.85
CA GLY A 521 -33.33 16.00 5.67
C GLY A 521 -32.77 14.70 5.09
N LEU A 522 -32.73 14.59 3.76
CA LEU A 522 -32.17 13.41 3.08
C LEU A 522 -30.64 13.37 3.17
N GLU A 523 -29.95 14.50 3.02
CA GLU A 523 -28.50 14.56 3.22
C GLU A 523 -28.12 14.39 4.70
N MET A 524 -28.95 14.84 5.64
CA MET A 524 -28.76 14.57 7.07
C MET A 524 -28.92 13.08 7.38
N LEU A 525 -29.91 12.41 6.77
CA LEU A 525 -30.08 10.96 6.87
C LEU A 525 -28.86 10.21 6.28
N LEU A 526 -28.34 10.68 5.14
CA LEU A 526 -27.13 10.11 4.54
C LEU A 526 -25.92 10.28 5.48
N ALA A 527 -25.73 11.48 6.03
CA ALA A 527 -24.66 11.77 6.98
C ALA A 527 -24.75 10.90 8.23
N LEU A 528 -25.97 10.64 8.74
CA LEU A 528 -26.20 9.74 9.86
C LEU A 528 -25.80 8.30 9.51
N ILE A 529 -26.29 7.75 8.39
CA ILE A 529 -25.96 6.38 7.96
C ILE A 529 -24.45 6.23 7.73
N HIS A 530 -23.82 7.25 7.16
CA HIS A 530 -22.37 7.31 7.03
C HIS A 530 -21.70 7.32 8.40
N GLY A 531 -22.10 8.20 9.32
CA GLY A 531 -21.56 8.24 10.68
C GLY A 531 -21.62 6.88 11.41
N GLU A 532 -22.74 6.18 11.30
CA GLU A 532 -22.92 4.83 11.87
C GLU A 532 -22.01 3.79 11.19
N ALA A 533 -21.91 3.82 9.85
CA ALA A 533 -21.01 2.95 9.11
C ALA A 533 -19.54 3.16 9.49
N TRP A 534 -19.13 4.41 9.68
CA TRP A 534 -17.78 4.76 10.14
C TRP A 534 -17.53 4.31 11.57
N ALA A 535 -18.49 4.52 12.48
CA ALA A 535 -18.38 4.08 13.87
C ALA A 535 -18.22 2.56 13.94
N LEU A 536 -19.05 1.81 13.20
CA LEU A 536 -18.97 0.35 13.13
C LEU A 536 -17.60 -0.11 12.60
N LEU A 537 -17.12 0.47 11.51
CA LEU A 537 -15.82 0.08 10.94
C LEU A 537 -14.65 0.44 11.86
N THR A 538 -14.76 1.52 12.62
CA THR A 538 -13.76 1.92 13.61
C THR A 538 -13.71 0.92 14.77
N ILE A 539 -14.88 0.52 15.29
CA ILE A 539 -14.97 -0.52 16.33
C ILE A 539 -14.36 -1.84 15.81
N VAL A 540 -14.71 -2.26 14.59
CA VAL A 540 -14.13 -3.48 13.99
C VAL A 540 -12.62 -3.33 13.80
N ALA A 541 -12.13 -2.17 13.35
CA ALA A 541 -10.69 -1.92 13.21
C ALA A 541 -9.95 -2.04 14.55
N GLU A 542 -10.54 -1.53 15.64
CA GLU A 542 -9.97 -1.65 16.98
C GLU A 542 -9.88 -3.11 17.45
N THR A 543 -10.86 -3.96 17.11
CA THR A 543 -10.80 -5.40 17.48
C THR A 543 -9.69 -6.19 16.78
N PHE A 544 -9.16 -5.69 15.66
CA PHE A 544 -8.06 -6.32 14.93
C PHE A 544 -6.70 -5.70 15.23
N ARG A 545 -6.65 -4.71 16.11
CA ARG A 545 -5.40 -4.08 16.53
C ARG A 545 -4.79 -4.91 17.65
N PHE A 546 -3.59 -5.43 17.41
CA PHE A 546 -2.83 -6.15 18.42
C PHE A 546 -1.74 -5.24 18.99
N SER A 547 -1.47 -5.36 20.29
CA SER A 547 -0.24 -4.79 20.85
C SER A 547 0.98 -5.56 20.32
N GLU A 548 2.17 -4.97 20.41
CA GLU A 548 3.40 -5.67 20.02
C GLU A 548 3.66 -6.88 20.91
N GLU A 549 3.31 -6.77 22.20
CA GLU A 549 3.39 -7.87 23.17
C GLU A 549 2.45 -9.02 22.81
N GLU A 550 1.17 -8.73 22.53
CA GLU A 550 0.18 -9.73 22.12
C GLU A 550 0.58 -10.41 20.81
N TRP A 551 1.18 -9.66 19.88
CA TRP A 551 1.67 -10.20 18.63
C TRP A 551 2.88 -11.13 18.83
N CYS A 552 3.85 -10.72 19.65
CA CYS A 552 5.02 -11.52 19.99
C CYS A 552 4.62 -12.80 20.75
N GLU A 553 3.69 -12.72 21.70
CA GLU A 553 3.12 -13.88 22.40
C GLU A 553 2.48 -14.86 21.40
N ARG A 554 1.73 -14.34 20.42
CA ARG A 554 1.09 -15.14 19.38
C ARG A 554 2.07 -15.81 18.41
N GLU A 555 3.17 -15.13 18.07
CA GLU A 555 4.25 -15.70 17.24
C GLU A 555 5.20 -16.60 18.06
N GLY A 556 5.07 -16.64 19.39
CA GLY A 556 5.96 -17.38 20.28
C GLY A 556 7.36 -16.76 20.39
N VAL A 557 7.51 -15.48 20.05
CA VAL A 557 8.77 -14.75 20.18
C VAL A 557 8.85 -14.19 21.59
N GLY A 558 9.86 -14.62 22.35
CA GLY A 558 10.10 -14.13 23.70
C GLY A 558 10.18 -12.60 23.74
N LEU A 559 9.48 -11.99 24.70
CA LEU A 559 9.60 -10.56 24.96
C LEU A 559 11.07 -10.24 25.29
N PRO A 560 11.60 -9.10 24.85
CA PRO A 560 12.89 -8.65 25.36
C PRO A 560 12.78 -8.53 26.88
N ASP A 561 13.64 -9.24 27.61
CA ASP A 561 13.69 -9.13 29.07
C ASP A 561 13.87 -7.65 29.42
N GLU A 562 12.86 -7.04 30.05
CA GLU A 562 12.87 -5.61 30.45
C GLU A 562 14.03 -5.25 31.40
N GLY A 563 14.82 -6.24 31.85
CA GLY A 563 15.97 -6.08 32.74
C GLY A 563 17.33 -5.84 32.07
N ALA A 564 17.42 -5.77 30.74
CA ALA A 564 18.71 -5.65 30.02
C ALA A 564 19.01 -4.27 29.37
N ILE A 565 18.22 -3.22 29.67
CA ILE A 565 18.40 -1.85 29.14
C ILE A 565 18.96 -0.90 30.19
#